data_AF-A0A359G3Q4-F1
#
_entry.id   AF-A0A359G3Q4-F1
#
_cell.length_a   1.000
_cell.length_b   1.000
_cell.length_c   1.000
_cell.angle_alpha   90.00
_cell.angle_beta   90.00
_cell.angle_gamma   90.00
#
_symmetry.space_group_name_H-M   'P 1'
#
loop_
_entity.id
_entity.type
_entity.pdbx_description
1 polymer ?
#
loop_
_entity_poly.entity_id
_entity_poly.type
_entity_poly.pdbx_seq_one_letter_code
_entity_poly.pdbx_strand_id
1 'polypeptide(L)'
;IWWTSDEYKNDNKPVTKKAWKELKKIASEELSGKKLYVVDTFCGANENSRLKIRFIMEVAWQAHFVKNMFIRPTDAELETYGEPDFVVLNASKAKVKNYKELGLNSETAVVFNLTEKMQVIINTWYGGEMKKGMFSYMNYLLPLKGMASMHCSA
;
A
#
# COMPACT_ATOMS: atom_id res chain seq x y z
N ILE A 1 10.63 -12.95 0.99
CA ILE A 1 9.31 -12.88 1.66
C ILE A 1 9.13 -14.16 2.46
N TRP A 2 8.62 -14.08 3.69
CA TRP A 2 8.28 -15.25 4.49
C TRP A 2 6.91 -15.76 4.04
N TRP A 3 6.88 -16.57 2.98
CA TRP A 3 5.63 -17.10 2.42
C TRP A 3 4.90 -18.00 3.42
N THR A 4 3.57 -18.04 3.33
CA THR A 4 2.77 -19.00 4.10
C THR A 4 3.02 -20.43 3.61
N SER A 5 3.01 -21.38 4.53
CA SER A 5 3.05 -22.83 4.26
C SER A 5 2.14 -23.57 5.24
N ASP A 6 1.96 -24.88 5.03
CA ASP A 6 1.19 -25.71 5.97
C ASP A 6 1.86 -25.79 7.35
N GLU A 7 3.19 -25.78 7.39
CA GLU A 7 4.00 -25.83 8.62
C GLU A 7 3.99 -24.50 9.38
N TYR A 8 4.10 -23.38 8.66
CA TYR A 8 4.18 -22.03 9.23
C TYR A 8 3.17 -21.11 8.56
N LYS A 9 1.95 -21.12 9.10
CA LYS A 9 0.85 -20.30 8.60
C LYS A 9 1.08 -18.82 8.89
N ASN A 10 0.91 -18.00 7.86
CA ASN A 10 0.93 -16.55 7.96
C ASN A 10 0.11 -15.93 6.81
N ASP A 11 0.03 -14.60 6.75
CA ASP A 11 -0.81 -13.92 5.76
C ASP A 11 -0.14 -13.64 4.42
N ASN A 12 1.15 -13.93 4.27
CA ASN A 12 1.92 -13.69 3.05
C ASN A 12 1.57 -14.76 2.01
N LYS A 13 0.41 -14.60 1.38
CA LYS A 13 -0.10 -15.46 0.32
C LYS A 13 0.47 -14.99 -1.02
N PRO A 14 1.11 -15.87 -1.81
CA PRO A 14 1.65 -15.49 -3.12
C PRO A 14 0.51 -15.18 -4.10
N VAL A 15 0.76 -14.24 -5.01
CA VAL A 15 -0.11 -13.95 -6.15
C VAL A 15 0.69 -14.05 -7.45
N THR A 16 0.03 -14.41 -8.54
CA THR A 16 0.70 -14.51 -9.84
C THR A 16 0.89 -13.12 -10.47
N LYS A 17 1.87 -12.99 -11.37
CA LYS A 17 2.05 -11.76 -12.17
C LYS A 17 0.80 -11.42 -13.01
N LYS A 18 0.05 -12.44 -13.45
CA LYS A 18 -1.22 -12.26 -14.17
C LYS A 18 -2.27 -11.62 -13.26
N ALA A 19 -2.45 -12.15 -12.05
CA ALA A 19 -3.37 -11.57 -11.07
C ALA A 19 -2.98 -10.13 -10.70
N TRP A 20 -1.69 -9.86 -10.47
CA TRP A 20 -1.22 -8.50 -10.21
C TRP A 20 -1.58 -7.52 -11.33
N LYS A 21 -1.32 -7.89 -12.60
CA LYS A 21 -1.63 -7.03 -13.75
C LYS A 21 -3.12 -6.69 -13.81
N GLU A 22 -3.98 -7.68 -13.57
CA GLU A 22 -5.44 -7.49 -13.57
C GLU A 22 -5.89 -6.60 -12.42
N LEU A 23 -5.38 -6.82 -11.20
CA LEU A 23 -5.71 -6.00 -10.04
C LEU A 23 -5.25 -4.54 -10.20
N LYS A 24 -4.04 -4.33 -10.74
CA LYS A 24 -3.53 -2.99 -11.04
C LYS A 24 -4.40 -2.30 -12.09
N LYS A 25 -4.83 -3.03 -13.13
CA LYS A 25 -5.75 -2.52 -14.15
C LYS A 25 -7.08 -2.10 -13.53
N ILE A 26 -7.73 -2.97 -12.76
CA ILE A 26 -8.99 -2.68 -12.06
C ILE A 26 -8.86 -1.40 -11.19
N ALA A 27 -7.79 -1.31 -10.38
CA ALA A 27 -7.57 -0.15 -9.53
C ALA A 27 -7.33 1.14 -10.35
N SER A 28 -6.58 1.05 -11.45
CA SER A 28 -6.30 2.20 -12.31
C SER A 28 -7.55 2.66 -13.08
N GLU A 29 -8.36 1.74 -13.58
CA GLU A 29 -9.62 2.04 -14.27
C GLU A 29 -10.62 2.70 -13.32
N GLU A 30 -10.76 2.19 -12.09
CA GLU A 30 -11.62 2.80 -11.07
C GLU A 30 -11.21 4.24 -10.77
N LEU A 31 -9.92 4.52 -10.70
CA LEU A 31 -9.41 5.86 -10.35
C LEU A 31 -9.29 6.80 -11.56
N SER A 32 -9.48 6.33 -12.79
CA SER A 32 -9.34 7.14 -14.00
C SER A 32 -10.57 8.01 -14.26
N GLY A 33 -10.38 9.20 -14.84
CA GLY A 33 -11.48 10.07 -15.28
C GLY A 33 -12.30 10.72 -14.15
N LYS A 34 -11.75 10.75 -12.92
CA LYS A 34 -12.43 11.26 -11.72
C LYS A 34 -11.59 12.33 -11.01
N LYS A 35 -12.22 13.03 -10.06
CA LYS A 35 -11.50 13.83 -9.07
C LYS A 35 -10.75 12.88 -8.12
N LEU A 36 -9.44 13.04 -8.06
CA LEU A 36 -8.57 12.30 -7.17
C LEU A 36 -8.01 13.19 -6.07
N TYR A 37 -7.66 12.55 -4.96
CA TYR A 37 -6.81 13.09 -3.92
C TYR A 37 -5.48 12.35 -4.00
N VAL A 38 -4.40 13.10 -4.13
CA VAL A 38 -3.02 12.59 -4.10
C VAL A 38 -2.36 13.15 -2.86
N VAL A 39 -1.83 12.28 -2.01
CA VAL A 39 -1.19 12.68 -0.75
C VAL A 39 0.21 12.08 -0.69
N ASP A 40 1.21 12.96 -0.75
CA ASP A 40 2.61 12.61 -0.54
C ASP A 40 2.94 12.70 0.95
N THR A 41 3.55 11.64 1.47
CA THR A 41 3.83 11.48 2.91
C THR A 41 5.17 10.78 3.15
N PHE A 42 5.62 10.77 4.41
CA PHE A 42 6.73 9.92 4.84
C PHE A 42 6.27 8.81 5.79
N CYS A 43 6.87 7.63 5.62
CA CYS A 43 6.78 6.52 6.58
C CYS A 43 8.13 6.30 7.26
N GLY A 44 8.21 6.58 8.57
CA GLY A 44 9.45 6.60 9.35
C GLY A 44 9.94 8.02 9.60
N ALA A 45 10.39 8.31 10.82
CA ALA A 45 10.78 9.66 11.24
C ALA A 45 12.20 10.06 10.78
N ASN A 46 13.11 9.09 10.65
CA ASN A 46 14.50 9.36 10.34
C ASN A 46 14.73 9.36 8.82
N GLU A 47 15.34 10.42 8.29
CA GLU A 47 15.55 10.59 6.84
C GLU A 47 16.35 9.46 6.19
N ASN A 48 17.31 8.89 6.90
CA ASN A 48 18.17 7.80 6.40
C ASN A 48 17.44 6.47 6.18
N SER A 49 16.21 6.33 6.67
CA SER A 49 15.44 5.09 6.66
C SER A 49 13.97 5.28 6.31
N ARG A 50 13.48 6.52 6.25
CA ARG A 50 12.11 6.82 5.86
C ARG A 50 11.85 6.49 4.39
N LEU A 51 10.60 6.24 4.08
CA LEU A 51 10.11 6.04 2.73
C LEU A 51 9.20 7.18 2.31
N LYS A 52 9.34 7.64 1.07
CA LYS A 52 8.37 8.49 0.38
C LYS A 52 7.20 7.67 -0.11
N ILE A 53 6.01 7.90 0.45
CA ILE A 53 4.78 7.19 0.07
C ILE A 53 3.81 8.16 -0.61
N ARG A 54 3.40 7.82 -1.83
CA ARG A 54 2.31 8.50 -2.55
C ARG A 54 1.03 7.70 -2.46
N PHE A 55 0.01 8.26 -1.81
CA PHE A 55 -1.34 7.70 -1.78
C PHE A 55 -2.22 8.34 -2.85
N ILE A 56 -3.00 7.52 -3.55
CA ILE A 56 -3.96 7.96 -4.57
C ILE A 56 -5.33 7.35 -4.27
N MET A 57 -6.34 8.20 -4.10
CA MET A 57 -7.70 7.78 -3.76
C MET A 57 -8.75 8.76 -4.32
N GLU A 58 -9.99 8.31 -4.46
CA GLU A 58 -11.11 9.17 -4.90
C GLU A 58 -12.00 9.68 -3.75
N VAL A 59 -11.71 9.28 -2.50
CA VAL A 59 -12.55 9.62 -1.33
C VAL A 59 -11.78 10.50 -0.34
N ALA A 60 -12.37 11.66 -0.01
CA ALA A 60 -11.71 12.68 0.81
C ALA A 60 -11.30 12.18 2.21
N TRP A 61 -12.15 11.38 2.87
CA TRP A 61 -11.83 10.90 4.22
C TRP A 61 -10.63 9.92 4.19
N GLN A 62 -10.41 9.19 3.09
CA GLN A 62 -9.25 8.31 2.96
C GLN A 62 -7.96 9.14 2.84
N ALA A 63 -8.00 10.25 2.10
CA ALA A 63 -6.89 11.19 2.03
C ALA A 63 -6.61 11.84 3.40
N HIS A 64 -7.67 12.22 4.11
CA HIS A 64 -7.56 12.71 5.49
C HIS A 64 -6.94 11.68 6.42
N PHE A 65 -7.33 10.40 6.31
CA PHE A 65 -6.77 9.32 7.12
C PHE A 65 -5.25 9.23 6.95
N VAL A 66 -4.75 9.20 5.72
CA VAL A 66 -3.29 9.08 5.49
C VAL A 66 -2.54 10.35 5.91
N LYS A 67 -3.15 11.53 5.81
CA LYS A 67 -2.59 12.79 6.34
C LYS A 67 -2.45 12.80 7.87
N ASN A 68 -3.26 12.02 8.58
CA ASN A 68 -3.20 11.87 10.04
C ASN A 68 -2.21 10.77 10.46
N MET A 69 -2.19 9.65 9.75
CA MET A 69 -1.42 8.47 10.16
C MET A 69 0.04 8.46 9.72
N PHE A 70 0.41 9.25 8.71
CA PHE A 70 1.76 9.35 8.18
C PHE A 70 2.38 10.73 8.47
N ILE A 71 3.71 10.80 8.39
CA ILE A 71 4.42 12.06 8.63
C ILE A 71 4.19 12.97 7.43
N ARG A 72 3.74 14.19 7.74
CA ARG A 72 3.46 15.22 6.74
C ARG A 72 4.77 15.89 6.34
N PRO A 73 5.14 15.87 5.05
CA PRO A 73 6.24 16.67 4.55
C PRO A 73 5.91 18.15 4.74
N THR A 74 6.94 18.96 4.95
CA THR A 74 6.85 20.42 4.86
C THR A 74 6.66 20.87 3.40
N ASP A 75 6.24 22.11 3.17
CA ASP A 75 6.09 22.64 1.81
C ASP A 75 7.40 22.58 1.01
N ALA A 76 8.54 22.87 1.64
CA ALA A 76 9.86 22.75 1.03
C ALA A 76 10.25 21.29 0.68
N GLU A 77 9.89 20.33 1.53
CA GLU A 77 10.07 18.90 1.23
C GLU A 77 9.14 18.43 0.12
N LEU A 78 7.96 19.03 -0.04
CA LEU A 78 7.06 18.73 -1.16
C LEU A 78 7.61 19.26 -2.49
N GLU A 79 8.18 20.48 -2.50
CA GLU A 79 8.84 21.05 -3.69
C GLU A 79 9.99 20.16 -4.21
N THR A 80 10.69 19.51 -3.28
CA THR A 80 11.85 18.64 -3.59
C THR A 80 11.55 17.15 -3.43
N TYR A 81 10.26 16.77 -3.33
CA TYR A 81 9.85 15.40 -3.00
C TYR A 81 10.36 14.36 -4.02
N GLY A 82 10.32 14.72 -5.30
CA GLY A 82 10.73 13.83 -6.40
C GLY A 82 9.86 12.58 -6.53
N GLU A 83 10.47 11.47 -6.94
CA GLU A 83 9.76 10.20 -7.13
C GLU A 83 9.45 9.50 -5.80
N PRO A 84 8.24 8.95 -5.60
CA PRO A 84 7.92 8.18 -4.41
C PRO A 84 8.68 6.85 -4.40
N ASP A 85 9.07 6.40 -3.20
CA ASP A 85 9.63 5.07 -3.01
C ASP A 85 8.58 3.98 -3.14
N PHE A 86 7.31 4.31 -2.82
CA PHE A 86 6.21 3.37 -2.91
C PHE A 86 4.89 4.09 -3.21
N VAL A 87 4.04 3.48 -4.03
CA VAL A 87 2.72 4.04 -4.41
C VAL A 87 1.59 3.16 -3.86
N VAL A 88 0.56 3.79 -3.31
CA VAL A 88 -0.63 3.09 -2.81
C VAL A 88 -1.86 3.58 -3.58
N LEU A 89 -2.47 2.68 -4.36
CA LEU A 89 -3.73 2.92 -5.05
C LEU A 89 -4.88 2.40 -4.18
N ASN A 90 -5.73 3.31 -3.69
CA ASN A 90 -6.93 2.95 -2.96
C ASN A 90 -8.17 3.06 -3.86
N ALA A 91 -8.54 1.93 -4.44
CA ALA A 91 -9.71 1.75 -5.29
C ALA A 91 -10.82 0.99 -4.52
N SER A 92 -11.14 1.42 -3.30
CA SER A 92 -12.09 0.74 -2.41
C SER A 92 -13.48 0.53 -2.99
N LYS A 93 -13.88 1.33 -3.99
CA LYS A 93 -15.16 1.22 -4.71
C LYS A 93 -15.19 0.09 -5.75
N ALA A 94 -14.03 -0.28 -6.30
CA ALA A 94 -13.92 -1.38 -7.25
C ALA A 94 -14.09 -2.73 -6.56
N LYS A 95 -14.33 -3.76 -7.37
CA LYS A 95 -14.45 -5.16 -6.93
C LYS A 95 -13.78 -6.10 -7.90
N VAL A 96 -13.16 -7.15 -7.40
CA VAL A 96 -12.54 -8.20 -8.22
C VAL A 96 -13.56 -9.29 -8.54
N LYS A 97 -14.42 -9.08 -9.54
CA LYS A 97 -15.53 -10.01 -9.85
C LYS A 97 -15.05 -11.42 -10.24
N ASN A 98 -13.91 -11.51 -10.92
CA ASN A 98 -13.28 -12.78 -11.35
C ASN A 98 -12.25 -13.30 -10.34
N TYR A 99 -12.39 -12.97 -9.04
CA TYR A 99 -11.40 -13.31 -8.01
C TYR A 99 -11.03 -14.80 -7.96
N LYS A 100 -11.99 -15.71 -8.18
CA LYS A 100 -11.75 -17.16 -8.21
C LYS A 100 -10.76 -17.55 -9.32
N GLU A 101 -10.88 -16.96 -10.51
CA GLU A 101 -9.99 -17.22 -11.65
C GLU A 101 -8.58 -16.66 -11.43
N LEU A 102 -8.48 -15.60 -10.62
CA LEU A 102 -7.20 -14.98 -10.24
C LEU A 102 -6.54 -15.67 -9.04
N GLY A 103 -7.16 -16.70 -8.46
CA GLY A 103 -6.65 -17.42 -7.30
C GLY A 103 -6.72 -16.62 -6.00
N LEU A 104 -7.68 -15.70 -5.88
CA LEU A 104 -7.89 -14.87 -4.70
C LEU A 104 -8.98 -15.44 -3.80
N ASN A 105 -9.02 -14.99 -2.55
CA ASN A 105 -9.99 -15.46 -1.55
C ASN A 105 -11.41 -14.88 -1.76
N SER A 106 -11.51 -13.63 -2.21
CA SER A 106 -12.79 -12.91 -2.33
C SER A 106 -12.70 -11.77 -3.34
N GLU A 107 -13.80 -11.08 -3.59
CA GLU A 107 -13.82 -9.83 -4.38
C GLU A 107 -12.98 -8.70 -3.77
N THR A 108 -12.61 -8.82 -2.49
CA THR A 108 -11.69 -7.93 -1.76
C THR A 108 -10.25 -8.39 -1.92
N ALA A 109 -9.37 -7.43 -2.24
CA ALA A 109 -7.96 -7.68 -2.45
C ALA A 109 -7.11 -6.52 -1.91
N VAL A 110 -6.11 -6.87 -1.09
CA VAL A 110 -5.03 -5.97 -0.66
C VAL A 110 -3.72 -6.62 -1.06
N VAL A 111 -3.10 -6.10 -2.12
CA VAL A 111 -1.99 -6.80 -2.79
C VAL A 111 -0.80 -5.88 -2.96
N PHE A 112 0.39 -6.44 -2.77
CA PHE A 112 1.67 -5.74 -2.84
C PHE A 112 2.51 -6.30 -3.99
N ASN A 113 3.17 -5.41 -4.71
CA ASN A 113 4.22 -5.76 -5.67
C ASN A 113 5.49 -4.99 -5.31
N LEU A 114 6.50 -5.71 -4.84
CA LEU A 114 7.77 -5.12 -4.41
C LEU A 114 8.68 -4.73 -5.58
N THR A 115 8.49 -5.32 -6.77
CA THR A 115 9.22 -4.94 -7.99
C THR A 115 8.71 -3.61 -8.52
N GLU A 116 7.40 -3.44 -8.58
CA GLU A 116 6.76 -2.17 -9.00
C GLU A 116 6.63 -1.17 -7.84
N LYS A 117 7.02 -1.55 -6.63
CA LYS A 117 6.89 -0.78 -5.38
C LYS A 117 5.50 -0.17 -5.21
N MET A 118 4.47 -1.02 -5.27
CA MET A 118 3.09 -0.59 -5.27
C MET A 118 2.19 -1.49 -4.43
N GLN A 119 1.17 -0.89 -3.80
CA GLN A 119 0.05 -1.56 -3.15
C GLN A 119 -1.24 -1.17 -3.86
N VAL A 120 -2.13 -2.15 -4.05
CA VAL A 120 -3.51 -1.91 -4.49
C VAL A 120 -4.48 -2.37 -3.40
N ILE A 121 -5.49 -1.55 -3.13
CA ILE A 121 -6.58 -1.82 -2.17
C ILE A 121 -7.89 -1.78 -2.94
N ILE A 122 -8.62 -2.90 -2.97
CA ILE A 122 -9.85 -3.08 -3.76
C ILE A 122 -10.94 -3.69 -2.86
N ASN A 123 -12.15 -3.15 -2.94
CA ASN A 123 -13.35 -3.61 -2.22
C ASN A 123 -13.20 -3.70 -0.69
N THR A 124 -12.43 -2.80 -0.09
CA THR A 124 -12.40 -2.60 1.37
C THR A 124 -12.24 -1.12 1.69
N TRP A 125 -13.05 -0.64 2.63
CA TRP A 125 -13.06 0.75 3.08
C TRP A 125 -12.33 0.93 4.41
N TYR A 126 -11.69 -0.12 4.93
CA TYR A 126 -11.01 -0.03 6.21
C TYR A 126 -9.71 0.76 6.07
N GLY A 127 -9.63 1.95 6.70
CA GLY A 127 -8.45 2.83 6.62
C GLY A 127 -7.17 2.16 7.11
N GLY A 128 -7.28 1.19 8.03
CA GLY A 128 -6.14 0.42 8.54
C GLY A 128 -5.33 -0.28 7.46
N GLU A 129 -5.91 -0.63 6.30
CA GLU A 129 -5.19 -1.26 5.19
C GLU A 129 -4.10 -0.36 4.59
N MET A 130 -4.32 0.96 4.57
CA MET A 130 -3.33 1.94 4.10
C MET A 130 -2.16 2.06 5.08
N LYS A 131 -2.42 2.01 6.39
CA LYS A 131 -1.38 2.09 7.43
C LYS A 131 -0.61 0.78 7.55
N LYS A 132 -1.33 -0.34 7.72
CA LYS A 132 -0.73 -1.65 7.99
C LYS A 132 0.02 -2.19 6.77
N GLY A 133 -0.40 -1.84 5.55
CA GLY A 133 0.36 -2.18 4.35
C GLY A 133 1.78 -1.59 4.34
N MET A 134 1.92 -0.29 4.66
CA MET A 134 3.24 0.34 4.75
C MET A 134 4.04 -0.17 5.95
N PHE A 135 3.37 -0.48 7.07
CA PHE A 135 4.02 -1.12 8.21
C PHE A 135 4.61 -2.50 7.82
N SER A 136 3.88 -3.32 7.06
CA SER A 136 4.40 -4.59 6.54
C SER A 136 5.59 -4.40 5.60
N TYR A 137 5.60 -3.33 4.79
CA TYR A 137 6.74 -3.02 3.93
C TYR A 137 7.97 -2.59 4.73
N MET A 138 7.79 -1.80 5.80
CA MET A 138 8.88 -1.46 6.74
C MET A 138 9.41 -2.69 7.48
N ASN A 139 8.53 -3.62 7.89
CA ASN A 139 8.92 -4.90 8.48
C ASN A 139 9.73 -5.79 7.54
N TYR A 140 9.58 -5.61 6.22
CA TYR A 140 10.44 -6.28 5.25
C TYR A 140 11.79 -5.57 5.10
N LEU A 141 11.81 -4.25 4.95
CA LEU A 141 13.02 -3.50 4.58
C LEU A 141 13.99 -3.24 5.74
N LEU A 142 13.49 -2.83 6.90
CA LEU A 142 14.36 -2.39 8.00
C LEU A 142 15.21 -3.54 8.58
N PRO A 143 14.66 -4.75 8.83
CA PRO A 143 15.48 -5.85 9.35
C PRO A 143 16.60 -6.27 8.41
N LEU A 144 16.42 -6.14 7.09
CA LEU A 144 17.49 -6.40 6.11
C LEU A 144 18.66 -5.42 6.22
N LYS A 145 18.46 -4.27 6.87
CA LYS A 145 19.49 -3.26 7.18
C LYS A 145 19.96 -3.34 8.65
N GLY A 146 19.62 -4.39 9.37
CA GLY A 146 19.96 -4.54 10.79
C GLY A 146 19.17 -3.63 11.75
N MET A 147 18.08 -3.02 11.28
CA MET A 147 17.20 -2.19 12.10
C MET A 147 15.96 -2.96 12.53
N ALA A 148 15.63 -2.93 13.83
CA ALA A 148 14.40 -3.52 14.33
C ALA A 148 13.17 -2.77 13.80
N SER A 149 12.15 -3.50 13.33
CA SER A 149 10.84 -2.96 12.99
C SER A 149 9.79 -3.62 13.88
N MET A 150 9.14 -2.83 14.72
CA MET A 150 8.43 -3.32 15.90
C MET A 150 6.96 -2.91 15.89
N HIS A 151 6.10 -3.81 16.36
CA HIS A 151 4.70 -3.49 16.65
C HIS A 151 4.54 -3.19 18.15
N CYS A 152 4.94 -1.98 18.56
CA CYS A 152 4.88 -1.52 19.95
C CYS A 152 4.43 -0.04 20.01
N SER A 153 3.96 0.40 21.17
CA SER A 153 3.99 1.84 21.51
C SER A 153 5.37 2.22 22.06
N ALA A 154 5.65 3.52 22.11
CA ALA A 154 6.83 4.13 22.74
C ALA A 154 6.50 5.56 23.14
#